data_AF-A0A849T385-F1
#
_entry.id   AF-A0A849T385-F1
#
_cell.length_a   1.000
_cell.length_b   1.000
_cell.length_c   1.000
_cell.angle_alpha   90.00
_cell.angle_beta   90.00
_cell.angle_gamma   90.00
#
_symmetry.space_group_name_H-M   'P 1'
#
loop_
_entity.id
_entity.type
_entity.pdbx_description
1 polymer ?
#
loop_
_entity_poly.entity_id
_entity_poly.type
_entity_poly.pdbx_seq_one_letter_code
_entity_poly.pdbx_strand_id
1 'polypeptide(L)'
;MDAIVKYGEIEFFDPSFKLNGLTSVKRKVVLNILEISTTGEVAEKDRLHWILLTSLPLKNFGDASRVIDYYKKRWHIENYFKILKDGGCKVERASLRTFERLEKYITLFSVIAWRIYYVKHLAEAAPDEDSSLSFSEEESLVLKIENKISDDQRITIREALRFVAKMGGFNGRKSDGEPGTVSIWRGLIKLEAKVEMFRYLKEKYQF
;
A
#
# COMPACT_ATOMS: atom_id res chain seq x y z
N MET A 1 -26.44 -2.39 -0.99
CA MET A 1 -26.49 -0.98 -0.54
C MET A 1 -26.57 -0.18 -1.81
N ASP A 2 -27.75 0.38 -2.08
CA ASP A 2 -28.01 1.01 -3.37
C ASP A 2 -27.55 2.47 -3.29
N ALA A 3 -26.88 2.94 -4.34
CA ALA A 3 -26.34 4.30 -4.40
C ALA A 3 -26.84 5.00 -5.66
N ILE A 4 -27.17 6.29 -5.53
CA ILE A 4 -27.43 7.17 -6.67
C ILE A 4 -26.12 7.79 -7.10
N VAL A 5 -25.90 7.79 -8.42
CA VAL A 5 -24.74 8.40 -9.05
C VAL A 5 -25.22 9.48 -10.02
N LYS A 6 -24.76 10.72 -9.82
CA LYS A 6 -25.01 11.84 -10.71
C LYS A 6 -23.68 12.37 -11.23
N TYR A 7 -23.62 12.69 -12.51
CA TYR A 7 -22.41 13.25 -13.10
C TYR A 7 -22.72 14.39 -14.05
N GLY A 8 -21.76 15.29 -14.21
CA GLY A 8 -21.86 16.43 -15.10
C GLY A 8 -20.52 17.15 -15.21
N GLU A 9 -20.59 18.37 -15.73
CA GLU A 9 -19.46 19.26 -15.91
C GLU A 9 -19.64 20.51 -15.05
N ILE A 10 -18.55 21.02 -14.49
CA ILE A 10 -18.54 22.25 -13.71
C ILE A 10 -17.40 23.16 -14.17
N GLU A 11 -17.69 24.45 -14.21
CA GLU A 11 -16.75 25.49 -14.61
C GLU A 11 -16.25 26.23 -13.37
N PHE A 12 -14.93 26.27 -13.20
CA PHE A 12 -14.24 27.06 -12.19
C PHE A 12 -13.61 28.30 -12.83
N PHE A 13 -13.72 29.43 -12.14
CA PHE A 13 -13.05 30.66 -12.49
C PHE A 13 -12.03 30.98 -11.42
N ASP A 14 -10.83 31.43 -11.81
CA ASP A 14 -9.84 31.90 -10.84
C ASP A 14 -10.49 32.94 -9.90
N PRO A 15 -10.29 32.83 -8.57
CA PRO A 15 -10.81 33.81 -7.63
C PRO A 15 -10.17 35.17 -7.92
N SER A 16 -10.99 36.22 -7.97
CA SER A 16 -10.53 37.57 -8.28
C SER A 16 -9.72 38.13 -7.11
N PHE A 17 -8.41 38.22 -7.26
CA PHE A 17 -7.54 38.93 -6.32
C PHE A 17 -6.76 40.04 -7.01
N LYS A 18 -6.61 41.18 -6.32
CA LYS A 18 -5.70 42.27 -6.68
C LYS A 18 -4.43 42.12 -5.84
N LEU A 19 -3.35 41.62 -6.43
CA LEU A 19 -2.01 41.67 -5.83
C LEU A 19 -1.23 42.79 -6.53
N ASN A 20 -0.69 43.73 -5.75
CA ASN A 20 0.12 44.90 -6.15
C ASN A 20 0.47 45.00 -7.65
N GLY A 21 -0.41 45.63 -8.43
CA GLY A 21 -0.13 45.99 -9.83
C GLY A 21 -0.23 44.87 -10.86
N LEU A 22 -0.50 43.61 -10.46
CA LEU A 22 -0.72 42.49 -11.36
C LEU A 22 -2.22 42.21 -11.50
N THR A 23 -2.75 42.41 -12.70
CA THR A 23 -4.09 41.96 -13.06
C THR A 23 -4.08 40.43 -13.14
N SER A 24 -4.90 39.74 -12.33
CA SER A 24 -5.04 38.29 -12.43
C SER A 24 -5.64 37.92 -13.78
N VAL A 25 -4.99 36.99 -14.49
CA VAL A 25 -5.57 36.37 -15.69
C VAL A 25 -6.75 35.52 -15.22
N LYS A 26 -7.97 35.82 -15.66
CA LYS A 26 -9.14 34.99 -15.38
C LYS A 26 -9.01 33.69 -16.18
N ARG A 27 -8.46 32.63 -15.60
CA ARG A 27 -8.49 31.30 -16.22
C ARG A 27 -9.83 30.64 -15.95
N LYS A 28 -10.37 30.03 -17.00
CA LYS A 28 -11.53 29.13 -16.93
C LYS A 28 -10.98 27.70 -16.88
N VAL A 29 -11.33 26.96 -15.83
CA VAL A 29 -10.98 25.55 -15.69
C VAL A 29 -12.27 24.75 -15.69
N VAL A 30 -12.40 23.82 -16.63
CA VAL A 30 -13.56 22.95 -16.74
C VAL A 30 -13.19 21.57 -16.22
N LEU A 31 -13.95 21.04 -15.28
CA LEU A 31 -13.77 19.70 -14.72
C LEU A 31 -15.08 18.93 -14.74
N ASN A 32 -14.97 17.60 -14.76
CA ASN A 32 -16.11 16.74 -14.54
C ASN A 32 -16.36 16.60 -13.04
N ILE A 33 -17.63 16.52 -12.65
CA ILE A 33 -18.08 16.33 -11.29
C ILE A 33 -18.92 15.05 -11.19
N LEU A 34 -18.71 14.30 -10.13
CA LEU A 34 -19.42 13.08 -9.80
C LEU A 34 -19.92 13.16 -8.36
N GLU A 35 -21.23 13.05 -8.16
CA GLU A 35 -21.87 12.96 -6.84
C GLU A 35 -22.40 11.54 -6.62
N ILE A 36 -22.05 10.94 -5.49
CA ILE A 36 -22.47 9.60 -5.09
C ILE A 36 -23.11 9.71 -3.71
N SER A 37 -24.32 9.18 -3.56
CA SER A 37 -25.02 9.17 -2.27
C SER A 37 -25.71 7.83 -2.04
N THR A 38 -25.68 7.35 -0.79
CA THR A 38 -26.46 6.18 -0.37
C THR A 38 -27.96 6.45 -0.49
N THR A 39 -28.73 5.45 -0.90
CA THR A 39 -30.20 5.50 -0.94
C THR A 39 -30.85 4.65 0.13
N GLY A 40 -32.11 4.96 0.44
CA GLY A 40 -32.92 4.24 1.44
C GLY A 40 -32.66 4.67 2.89
N GLU A 41 -33.32 4.00 3.83
CA GLU A 41 -33.16 4.23 5.26
C GLU A 41 -31.89 3.57 5.79
N VAL A 42 -30.77 4.27 5.63
CA VAL A 42 -29.49 3.91 6.24
C VAL A 42 -29.23 4.83 7.42
N ALA A 43 -28.73 4.25 8.52
CA ALA A 43 -28.31 4.99 9.70
C ALA A 43 -27.31 6.08 9.29
N GLU A 44 -27.42 7.27 9.89
CA GLU A 44 -26.66 8.46 9.48
C GLU A 44 -25.14 8.21 9.41
N LYS A 45 -24.59 7.50 10.40
CA LYS A 45 -23.17 7.14 10.47
C LYS A 45 -22.67 6.28 9.30
N ASP A 46 -23.57 5.57 8.63
CA ASP A 46 -23.28 4.64 7.54
C ASP A 46 -23.67 5.22 6.17
N ARG A 47 -24.19 6.47 6.12
CA ARG A 47 -24.50 7.16 4.87
C ARG A 47 -23.21 7.63 4.20
N LEU A 48 -23.01 7.17 2.97
CA LEU A 48 -21.94 7.64 2.10
C LEU A 48 -22.44 8.85 1.30
N HIS A 49 -21.65 9.93 1.30
CA HIS A 49 -21.83 11.05 0.38
C HIS A 49 -20.46 11.51 -0.13
N TRP A 50 -20.20 11.31 -1.42
CA TRP A 50 -18.96 11.72 -2.07
C TRP A 50 -19.26 12.71 -3.20
N ILE A 51 -18.48 13.79 -3.24
CA ILE A 51 -18.41 14.71 -4.37
C ILE A 51 -16.98 14.67 -4.89
N LEU A 52 -16.81 14.17 -6.11
CA LEU A 52 -15.51 13.96 -6.73
C LEU A 52 -15.38 14.88 -7.95
N LEU A 53 -14.29 15.65 -7.99
CA LEU A 53 -13.88 16.41 -9.17
C LEU A 53 -12.81 15.63 -9.92
N THR A 54 -12.92 15.55 -11.24
CA THR A 54 -11.98 14.79 -12.07
C THR A 54 -11.77 15.42 -13.44
N SER A 55 -10.56 15.28 -13.98
CA SER A 55 -10.25 15.58 -15.38
C SER A 55 -10.53 14.41 -16.31
N LEU A 56 -10.87 13.23 -15.78
CA LEU A 56 -11.18 12.05 -16.58
C LEU A 56 -12.52 12.24 -17.32
N PRO A 57 -12.67 11.70 -18.54
CA PRO A 57 -13.94 11.73 -19.26
C PRO A 57 -15.07 11.11 -18.44
N LEU A 58 -16.25 11.74 -18.46
CA LEU A 58 -17.41 11.35 -17.67
C LEU A 58 -18.71 11.46 -18.47
N LYS A 59 -18.86 10.64 -19.53
CA LYS A 59 -19.97 10.74 -20.49
C LYS A 59 -21.11 9.78 -20.19
N ASN A 60 -20.82 8.67 -19.52
CA ASN A 60 -21.78 7.61 -19.23
C ASN A 60 -21.51 6.99 -17.86
N PHE A 61 -22.42 6.11 -17.42
CA PHE A 61 -22.28 5.42 -16.14
C PHE A 61 -21.01 4.56 -16.04
N GLY A 62 -20.53 3.97 -17.14
CA GLY A 62 -19.28 3.21 -17.15
C GLY A 62 -18.06 4.08 -16.82
N ASP A 63 -18.01 5.30 -17.37
CA ASP A 63 -16.98 6.28 -17.01
C ASP A 63 -17.05 6.65 -15.52
N ALA A 64 -18.26 6.86 -15.00
CA ALA A 64 -18.49 7.16 -13.59
C ALA A 64 -18.02 6.02 -12.69
N SER A 65 -18.35 4.77 -13.03
CA SER A 65 -17.89 3.59 -12.30
C SER A 65 -16.37 3.51 -12.24
N ARG A 66 -15.67 3.82 -13.35
CA ARG A 66 -14.21 3.85 -13.37
C ARG A 66 -13.62 4.89 -12.42
N VAL A 67 -14.18 6.11 -12.39
CA VAL A 67 -13.75 7.17 -11.46
C VAL A 67 -13.94 6.71 -10.01
N ILE A 68 -15.08 6.06 -9.71
CA ILE A 68 -15.35 5.48 -8.38
C ILE A 68 -14.31 4.43 -8.03
N ASP A 69 -14.01 3.51 -8.94
CA ASP A 69 -13.02 2.44 -8.73
C ASP A 69 -11.59 2.97 -8.58
N TYR A 70 -11.27 4.14 -9.14
CA TYR A 70 -10.02 4.84 -8.86
C TYR A 70 -10.05 5.49 -7.49
N TYR A 71 -11.13 6.18 -7.13
CA TYR A 71 -11.22 6.85 -5.83
C TYR A 71 -11.24 5.85 -4.67
N LYS A 72 -11.85 4.68 -4.84
CA LYS A 72 -11.79 3.57 -3.87
C LYS A 72 -10.36 3.11 -3.56
N LYS A 73 -9.44 3.27 -4.51
CA LYS A 73 -8.01 2.97 -4.32
C LYS A 73 -7.28 4.03 -3.47
N ARG A 74 -7.90 5.19 -3.16
CA ARG A 74 -7.27 6.23 -2.31
C ARG A 74 -6.80 5.69 -0.97
N TRP A 75 -7.52 4.74 -0.39
CA TRP A 75 -7.20 4.17 0.93
C TRP A 75 -5.85 3.42 0.96
N HIS A 76 -5.30 3.00 -0.18
CA HIS A 76 -4.00 2.34 -0.24
C HIS A 76 -2.87 3.17 0.37
N ILE A 77 -2.90 4.50 0.23
CA ILE A 77 -1.89 5.37 0.85
C ILE A 77 -1.98 5.36 2.38
N GLU A 78 -3.18 5.20 2.94
CA GLU A 78 -3.39 5.12 4.38
C GLU A 78 -2.85 3.80 4.94
N ASN A 79 -3.01 2.70 4.19
CA ASN A 79 -2.37 1.42 4.51
C ASN A 79 -0.84 1.53 4.51
N TYR A 80 -0.25 2.23 3.54
CA TYR A 80 1.18 2.52 3.50
C TYR A 80 1.63 3.33 4.73
N PHE A 81 0.97 4.44 5.04
CA PHE A 81 1.32 5.25 6.21
C PHE A 81 1.11 4.51 7.52
N LYS A 82 0.11 3.63 7.61
CA LYS A 82 -0.08 2.75 8.76
C LYS A 82 1.14 1.85 8.97
N ILE A 83 1.70 1.25 7.92
CA ILE A 83 2.92 0.42 8.02
C ILE A 83 4.12 1.24 8.50
N LEU A 84 4.30 2.43 7.92
CA LEU A 84 5.42 3.34 8.25
C LEU A 84 5.35 3.82 9.71
N LYS A 85 4.14 4.09 10.21
CA LYS A 85 3.89 4.49 11.60
C LYS A 85 3.69 3.24 12.46
N ASP A 86 2.53 3.07 13.09
CA ASP A 86 2.34 2.07 14.15
C ASP A 86 2.26 0.60 13.69
N GLY A 87 2.05 0.37 12.40
CA GLY A 87 1.81 -0.95 11.79
C GLY A 87 3.05 -1.79 11.51
N GLY A 88 4.25 -1.31 11.87
CA GLY A 88 5.50 -2.04 11.70
C GLY A 88 6.72 -1.20 12.09
N CYS A 89 7.07 -0.26 11.22
CA CYS A 89 8.32 0.51 11.26
C CYS A 89 8.42 1.45 12.48
N LYS A 90 7.29 1.98 12.97
CA LYS A 90 7.18 2.84 14.16
C LYS A 90 8.09 4.06 14.10
N VAL A 91 8.19 4.70 12.94
CA VAL A 91 9.16 5.78 12.72
C VAL A 91 8.98 6.97 13.65
N GLU A 92 7.75 7.24 14.09
CA GLU A 92 7.40 8.34 14.99
C GLU A 92 7.93 8.13 16.43
N ARG A 93 8.47 6.95 16.76
CA ARG A 93 9.10 6.68 18.06
C ARG A 93 10.58 7.07 18.10
N ALA A 94 11.17 7.42 16.97
CA ALA A 94 12.58 7.79 16.92
C ALA A 94 12.83 9.17 17.55
N SER A 95 13.66 9.22 18.61
CA SER A 95 14.05 10.48 19.26
C SER A 95 15.35 11.04 18.68
N LEU A 96 15.35 11.33 17.37
CA LEU A 96 16.49 11.94 16.67
C LEU A 96 16.52 13.45 16.92
N ARG A 97 17.72 14.00 17.19
CA ARG A 97 17.90 15.39 17.65
C ARG A 97 18.01 16.44 16.54
N THR A 98 18.06 16.04 15.27
CA THR A 98 18.14 16.99 14.13
C THR A 98 17.21 16.57 12.99
N PHE A 99 16.81 17.55 12.19
CA PHE A 99 15.93 17.34 11.04
C PHE A 99 16.57 16.43 9.99
N GLU A 100 17.86 16.62 9.68
CA GLU A 100 18.58 15.86 8.65
C GLU A 100 18.70 14.37 9.01
N ARG A 101 18.83 14.07 10.30
CA ARG A 101 18.84 12.68 10.78
C ARG A 101 17.45 12.05 10.67
N LEU A 102 16.42 12.81 11.01
CA LEU A 102 15.03 12.36 10.90
C LEU A 102 14.64 12.12 9.43
N GLU A 103 15.02 13.01 8.53
CA GLU A 103 14.77 12.88 7.09
C GLU A 103 15.39 11.60 6.52
N LYS A 104 16.67 11.35 6.79
CA LYS A 104 17.37 10.12 6.35
C LYS A 104 16.71 8.86 6.92
N TYR A 105 16.32 8.91 8.20
CA TYR A 105 15.66 7.81 8.88
C TYR A 105 14.29 7.50 8.25
N ILE A 106 13.43 8.50 8.10
CA ILE A 106 12.10 8.33 7.47
C ILE A 106 12.24 7.86 6.02
N THR A 107 13.21 8.37 5.28
CA THR A 107 13.47 7.97 3.88
C THR A 107 13.77 6.47 3.78
N LEU A 108 14.68 5.95 4.61
CA LEU A 108 15.00 4.53 4.63
C LEU A 108 13.77 3.67 4.98
N PHE A 109 13.06 4.04 6.04
CA PHE A 109 11.87 3.31 6.48
C PHE A 109 10.70 3.42 5.51
N SER A 110 10.65 4.46 4.68
CA SER A 110 9.65 4.61 3.61
C SER A 110 9.82 3.53 2.54
N VAL A 111 11.06 3.22 2.14
CA VAL A 111 11.36 2.13 1.20
C VAL A 111 10.97 0.77 1.79
N ILE A 112 11.29 0.56 3.07
CA ILE A 112 10.94 -0.67 3.79
C ILE A 112 9.42 -0.82 3.92
N ALA A 113 8.72 0.24 4.31
CA ALA A 113 7.26 0.26 4.43
C ALA A 113 6.59 -0.02 3.08
N TRP A 114 7.14 0.55 1.99
CA TRP A 114 6.68 0.27 0.64
C TRP A 114 6.86 -1.21 0.27
N ARG A 115 8.01 -1.82 0.59
CA ARG A 115 8.23 -3.26 0.37
C ARG A 115 7.17 -4.12 1.06
N ILE A 116 6.88 -3.85 2.34
CA ILE A 116 5.84 -4.58 3.09
C ILE A 116 4.47 -4.38 2.45
N TYR A 117 4.13 -3.14 2.11
CA TYR A 117 2.88 -2.79 1.45
C TYR A 117 2.74 -3.55 0.13
N TYR A 118 3.78 -3.51 -0.71
CA TYR A 118 3.82 -4.10 -2.04
C TYR A 118 3.68 -5.62 -1.98
N VAL A 119 4.51 -6.31 -1.19
CA VAL A 119 4.45 -7.79 -1.08
C VAL A 119 3.08 -8.23 -0.59
N LYS A 120 2.50 -7.54 0.40
CA LYS A 120 1.16 -7.84 0.90
C LYS A 120 0.12 -7.68 -0.19
N HIS A 121 0.16 -6.56 -0.92
CA HIS A 121 -0.80 -6.28 -1.98
C HIS A 121 -0.64 -7.26 -3.15
N LEU A 122 0.59 -7.62 -3.51
CA LEU A 122 0.88 -8.60 -4.55
C LEU A 122 0.37 -9.99 -4.16
N ALA A 123 0.53 -10.41 -2.90
CA ALA A 123 -0.02 -11.68 -2.41
C ALA A 123 -1.55 -11.73 -2.42
N GLU A 124 -2.22 -10.58 -2.33
CA GLU A 124 -3.68 -10.48 -2.46
C GLU A 124 -4.12 -10.47 -3.93
N ALA A 125 -3.41 -9.73 -4.78
CA ALA A 125 -3.79 -9.51 -6.19
C ALA A 125 -3.38 -10.68 -7.11
N ALA A 126 -2.25 -11.33 -6.82
CA ALA A 126 -1.65 -12.38 -7.65
C ALA A 126 -0.96 -13.44 -6.75
N PRO A 127 -1.74 -14.18 -5.93
CA PRO A 127 -1.21 -15.06 -4.88
C PRO A 127 -0.30 -16.19 -5.39
N ASP A 128 -0.60 -16.71 -6.59
CA ASP A 128 0.05 -17.89 -7.18
C ASP A 128 1.25 -17.54 -8.08
N GLU A 129 1.59 -16.26 -8.16
CA GLU A 129 2.79 -15.79 -8.86
C GLU A 129 4.07 -16.19 -8.14
N ASP A 130 5.18 -16.17 -8.87
CA ASP A 130 6.47 -16.62 -8.35
C ASP A 130 7.04 -15.68 -7.29
N SER A 131 7.61 -16.23 -6.20
CA SER A 131 8.16 -15.40 -5.12
C SER A 131 9.27 -14.45 -5.57
N SER A 132 9.96 -14.76 -6.67
CA SER A 132 11.00 -13.91 -7.27
C SER A 132 10.52 -12.50 -7.64
N LEU A 133 9.21 -12.26 -7.77
CA LEU A 133 8.68 -10.91 -7.99
C LEU A 133 8.90 -9.95 -6.80
N SER A 134 9.21 -10.44 -5.61
CA SER A 134 9.41 -9.60 -4.41
C SER A 134 10.45 -10.09 -3.42
N PHE A 135 10.94 -11.32 -3.59
CA PHE A 135 11.99 -11.92 -2.78
C PHE A 135 13.19 -12.24 -3.65
N SER A 136 14.38 -11.94 -3.15
CA SER A 136 15.62 -12.34 -3.83
C SER A 136 15.75 -13.87 -3.86
N GLU A 137 16.67 -14.36 -4.69
CA GLU A 137 17.01 -15.78 -4.72
C GLU A 137 17.46 -16.28 -3.35
N GLU A 138 18.35 -15.54 -2.67
CA GLU A 138 18.85 -15.88 -1.34
C GLU A 138 17.75 -15.86 -0.28
N GLU A 139 16.85 -14.87 -0.31
CA GLU A 139 15.68 -14.83 0.56
C GLU A 139 14.78 -16.04 0.32
N SER A 140 14.54 -16.38 -0.94
CA SER A 140 13.72 -17.54 -1.32
C SER A 140 14.36 -18.85 -0.86
N LEU A 141 15.68 -19.02 -1.01
CA LEU A 141 16.42 -20.19 -0.53
C LEU A 141 16.35 -20.31 0.99
N VAL A 142 16.60 -19.22 1.73
CA VAL A 142 16.47 -19.23 3.19
C VAL A 142 15.05 -19.58 3.64
N LEU A 143 14.03 -19.04 2.97
CA LEU A 143 12.63 -19.41 3.24
C LEU A 143 12.37 -20.89 2.97
N LYS A 144 12.91 -21.46 1.89
CA LYS A 144 12.78 -22.89 1.56
C LYS A 144 13.44 -23.76 2.63
N ILE A 145 14.68 -23.45 3.01
CA ILE A 145 15.44 -24.15 4.07
C ILE A 145 14.64 -24.17 5.38
N GLU A 146 14.17 -23.02 5.84
CA GLU A 146 13.42 -22.89 7.10
C GLU A 146 12.10 -23.68 7.10
N ASN A 147 11.50 -23.87 5.92
CA ASN A 147 10.23 -24.58 5.76
C ASN A 147 10.40 -26.01 5.22
N LYS A 148 11.64 -26.51 5.12
CA LYS A 148 11.97 -27.86 4.64
C LYS A 148 11.42 -28.14 3.23
N ILE A 149 11.48 -27.13 2.37
CA ILE A 149 11.08 -27.19 0.97
C ILE A 149 12.34 -27.45 0.13
N SER A 150 12.22 -28.27 -0.92
CA SER A 150 13.32 -28.56 -1.83
C SER A 150 13.74 -27.32 -2.61
N ASP A 151 15.04 -27.19 -2.92
CA ASP A 151 15.60 -26.01 -3.59
C ASP A 151 15.02 -25.79 -4.99
N ASP A 152 14.73 -26.88 -5.72
CA ASP A 152 14.11 -26.87 -7.05
C ASP A 152 12.61 -26.56 -7.04
N GLN A 153 11.95 -26.68 -5.88
CA GLN A 153 10.53 -26.45 -5.79
C GLN A 153 10.22 -24.96 -5.82
N ARG A 154 9.32 -24.56 -6.73
CA ARG A 154 8.77 -23.20 -6.79
C ARG A 154 7.95 -22.90 -5.52
N ILE A 155 8.12 -21.70 -4.97
CA ILE A 155 7.25 -21.15 -3.93
C ILE A 155 6.53 -19.92 -4.46
N THR A 156 5.26 -19.78 -4.12
CA THR A 156 4.42 -18.65 -4.55
C THR A 156 4.66 -17.41 -3.67
N ILE A 157 4.26 -16.23 -4.15
CA ILE A 157 4.28 -15.00 -3.36
C ILE A 157 3.48 -15.16 -2.06
N ARG A 158 2.30 -15.80 -2.11
CA ARG A 158 1.47 -16.02 -0.93
C ARG A 158 2.14 -16.94 0.09
N GLU A 159 2.78 -18.01 -0.36
CA GLU A 159 3.54 -18.91 0.52
C GLU A 159 4.73 -18.20 1.15
N ALA A 160 5.55 -17.51 0.35
CA ALA A 160 6.70 -16.75 0.83
C ALA A 160 6.29 -15.71 1.88
N LEU A 161 5.23 -14.93 1.62
CA LEU A 161 4.69 -13.97 2.58
C LEU A 161 4.23 -14.63 3.89
N ARG A 162 3.57 -15.80 3.81
CA ARG A 162 3.16 -16.56 5.00
C ARG A 162 4.35 -17.11 5.77
N PHE A 163 5.39 -17.60 5.11
CA PHE A 163 6.62 -18.07 5.76
C PHE A 163 7.31 -16.93 6.50
N VAL A 164 7.45 -15.77 5.85
CA VAL A 164 7.94 -14.53 6.48
C VAL A 164 7.11 -14.19 7.70
N ALA A 165 5.79 -14.11 7.55
CA ALA A 165 4.91 -13.73 8.65
C ALA A 165 4.96 -14.72 9.82
N LYS A 166 5.08 -16.03 9.55
CA LYS A 166 5.22 -17.07 10.58
C LYS A 166 6.48 -16.84 11.43
N MET A 167 7.60 -16.50 10.81
CA MET A 167 8.81 -16.08 11.55
C MET A 167 8.53 -14.88 12.45
N GLY A 168 7.68 -13.95 12.00
CA GLY A 168 7.24 -12.78 12.75
C GLY A 168 6.13 -13.00 13.79
N GLY A 169 5.66 -14.25 13.99
CA GLY A 169 4.65 -14.62 14.98
C GLY A 169 3.22 -14.78 14.45
N PHE A 170 3.02 -14.89 13.14
CA PHE A 170 1.74 -15.29 12.57
C PHE A 170 1.50 -16.79 12.76
N ASN A 171 0.43 -17.17 13.46
CA ASN A 171 0.15 -18.57 13.75
C ASN A 171 -0.26 -19.38 12.50
N GLY A 172 -1.01 -18.77 11.58
CA GLY A 172 -1.43 -19.40 10.34
C GLY A 172 -2.44 -20.53 10.52
N ARG A 173 -3.38 -20.40 11.47
CA ARG A 173 -4.52 -21.32 11.61
C ARG A 173 -5.49 -21.15 10.44
N LYS A 174 -6.34 -22.16 10.20
CA LYS A 174 -7.32 -22.16 9.08
C LYS A 174 -8.23 -20.92 9.06
N SER A 175 -8.55 -20.34 10.22
CA SER A 175 -9.43 -19.18 10.37
C SER A 175 -8.70 -17.83 10.51
N ASP A 176 -7.36 -17.80 10.55
CA ASP A 176 -6.61 -16.57 10.86
C ASP A 176 -6.60 -15.55 9.70
N GLY A 177 -7.02 -15.95 8.49
CA GLY A 177 -6.99 -15.10 7.31
C GLY A 177 -5.58 -14.85 6.76
N GLU A 178 -5.31 -13.65 6.28
CA GLU A 178 -4.01 -13.24 5.75
C GLU A 178 -3.14 -12.53 6.81
N PRO A 179 -1.79 -12.61 6.71
CA PRO A 179 -0.91 -11.99 7.68
C PRO A 179 -1.07 -10.47 7.87
N GLY A 180 -0.96 -10.03 9.12
CA GLY A 180 -0.90 -8.62 9.47
C GLY A 180 0.46 -7.98 9.18
N THR A 181 0.48 -6.65 9.04
CA THR A 181 1.70 -5.88 8.72
C THR A 181 2.78 -6.02 9.78
N VAL A 182 2.40 -6.13 11.06
CA VAL A 182 3.34 -6.28 12.18
C VAL A 182 4.08 -7.62 12.12
N SER A 183 3.37 -8.72 11.81
CA SER A 183 4.01 -10.04 11.62
C SER A 183 4.91 -10.04 10.40
N ILE A 184 4.52 -9.39 9.30
CA ILE A 184 5.35 -9.29 8.10
C ILE A 184 6.64 -8.52 8.41
N TRP A 185 6.53 -7.34 9.05
CA TRP A 185 7.68 -6.53 9.47
C TRP A 185 8.69 -7.32 10.32
N ARG A 186 8.21 -7.96 11.39
CA ARG A 186 9.06 -8.78 12.27
C ARG A 186 9.68 -9.96 11.52
N GLY A 187 8.90 -10.55 10.61
CA GLY A 187 9.35 -11.63 9.73
C GLY A 187 10.50 -11.22 8.83
N LEU A 188 10.38 -10.06 8.16
CA LEU A 188 11.41 -9.54 7.27
C LEU A 188 12.71 -9.22 8.01
N ILE A 189 12.63 -8.63 9.21
CA ILE A 189 13.84 -8.41 10.03
C ILE A 189 14.55 -9.73 10.33
N LYS A 190 13.79 -10.78 10.68
CA LYS A 190 14.35 -12.10 10.96
C LYS A 190 14.90 -12.79 9.71
N LEU A 191 14.24 -12.61 8.57
CA LEU A 191 14.70 -13.12 7.29
C LEU A 191 16.03 -12.47 6.91
N GLU A 192 16.15 -11.15 7.02
CA GLU A 192 17.39 -10.44 6.69
C GLU A 192 18.58 -10.95 7.51
N ALA A 193 18.40 -11.12 8.83
CA ALA A 193 19.44 -11.68 9.69
C ALA A 193 19.85 -13.11 9.30
N LYS A 194 18.90 -13.93 8.85
CA LYS A 194 19.19 -15.30 8.37
C LYS A 194 19.89 -15.29 7.01
N VAL A 195 19.49 -14.40 6.11
CA VAL A 195 20.15 -14.21 4.80
C VAL A 195 21.57 -13.72 4.98
N GLU A 196 21.82 -12.79 5.91
CA GLU A 196 23.18 -12.35 6.26
C GLU A 196 24.05 -13.51 6.76
N MET A 197 23.52 -14.33 7.68
CA MET A 197 24.21 -15.54 8.15
C MET A 197 24.46 -16.54 7.01
N PHE A 198 23.46 -16.75 6.14
CA PHE A 198 23.59 -17.63 4.98
C PHE A 198 24.72 -17.16 4.05
N ARG A 199 24.76 -15.87 3.71
CA ARG A 199 25.84 -15.28 2.91
C ARG A 199 27.22 -15.49 3.55
N TYR A 200 27.34 -15.23 4.85
CA TYR A 200 28.59 -15.44 5.58
C TYR A 200 29.06 -16.90 5.54
N LEU A 201 28.15 -17.85 5.77
CA LEU A 201 28.47 -19.28 5.72
C LEU A 201 28.86 -19.72 4.31
N LYS A 202 28.14 -19.23 3.30
CA LYS A 202 28.43 -19.49 1.89
C LYS A 202 29.84 -19.06 1.50
N GLU A 203 30.22 -17.84 1.88
CA GLU A 203 31.54 -17.28 1.61
C GLU A 203 32.65 -18.05 2.35
N LYS A 204 32.43 -18.38 3.62
CA LYS A 204 33.42 -19.04 4.47
C LYS A 204 33.63 -20.52 4.14
N TYR A 205 32.58 -21.23 3.77
CA TYR A 205 32.59 -22.69 3.59
C TYR A 205 32.42 -23.14 2.13
N GLN A 206 32.28 -22.20 1.18
CA GLN A 206 32.32 -22.44 -0.28
C GLN A 206 31.35 -23.52 -0.81
N PHE A 207 30.07 -23.41 -0.47
CA PHE A 207 29.00 -24.17 -1.12
C PHE A 207 28.00 -23.27 -1.85
#